data_AF-A0A9E2VE47-F1
#
_entry.id   AF-A0A9E2VE47-F1
#
_cell.length_a   1.000
_cell.length_b   1.000
_cell.length_c   1.000
_cell.angle_alpha   90.00
_cell.angle_beta   90.00
_cell.angle_gamma   90.00
#
_symmetry.space_group_name_H-M   'P 1'
#
loop_
_entity.id
_entity.type
_entity.pdbx_description
1 polymer ?
#
loop_
_entity_poly.entity_id
_entity_poly.type
_entity_poly.pdbx_seq_one_letter_code
_entity_poly.pdbx_strand_id
1 'polypeptide(L)'
;MVARWFVFSILTSRYGGSPESTFDYDIKQMANKPFSDYLQSVEQAELSDSFWKFGLIQRLDTSVASSPAFHIYQAAQVKGRDKGFLSRDITVENIILYRGDIHHIYPKKFLKTNNISRGDYNQIANYVLMQQEINIAIGAKSPNIYFQELKKQCEGSKLKYGAIDTMDELLDNLKTHCIPESIFDSGIDSYDDFLKERRKLIAEKMRDYYYSL
;
A
#
# COMPACT_ATOMS: atom_id res chain seq x y z
N MET A 1 -15.49 2.34 -16.22
CA MET A 1 -15.49 3.76 -16.70
C MET A 1 -15.65 4.80 -15.58
N VAL A 2 -16.80 4.92 -14.89
CA VAL A 2 -16.95 5.93 -13.79
C VAL A 2 -15.94 5.71 -12.65
N ALA A 3 -15.80 4.47 -12.18
CA ALA A 3 -14.80 4.12 -11.16
C ALA A 3 -13.36 4.45 -11.61
N ARG A 4 -13.05 4.21 -12.89
CA ARG A 4 -11.75 4.51 -13.49
C ARG A 4 -11.47 6.01 -13.54
N TRP A 5 -12.45 6.85 -13.89
CA TRP A 5 -12.32 8.31 -13.81
C TRP A 5 -12.11 8.81 -12.39
N PHE A 6 -12.85 8.24 -11.43
CA PHE A 6 -12.67 8.58 -10.01
C PHE A 6 -11.25 8.27 -9.53
N VAL A 7 -10.75 7.05 -9.76
CA VAL A 7 -9.38 6.68 -9.38
C VAL A 7 -8.35 7.52 -10.13
N PHE A 8 -8.54 7.76 -11.43
CA PHE A 8 -7.70 8.66 -12.22
C PHE A 8 -7.56 10.04 -11.58
N SER A 9 -8.70 10.67 -11.25
CA SER A 9 -8.71 12.02 -10.67
C SER A 9 -7.98 12.11 -9.33
N ILE A 10 -8.01 11.04 -8.53
CA ILE A 10 -7.26 10.95 -7.27
C ILE A 10 -5.76 10.77 -7.56
N LEU A 11 -5.40 9.84 -8.45
CA LEU A 11 -4.01 9.53 -8.80
C LEU A 11 -3.27 10.76 -9.33
N THR A 12 -3.92 11.55 -10.19
CA THR A 12 -3.30 12.74 -10.80
C THR A 12 -3.50 14.00 -9.97
N SER A 13 -4.36 13.95 -8.94
CA SER A 13 -4.82 15.11 -8.17
C SER A 13 -5.50 16.16 -9.04
N ARG A 14 -6.25 15.70 -10.06
CA ARG A 14 -6.88 16.52 -11.10
C ARG A 14 -7.64 17.73 -10.57
N TYR A 15 -8.36 17.54 -9.46
CA TYR A 15 -9.20 18.58 -8.84
C TYR A 15 -8.57 19.23 -7.60
N GLY A 16 -7.25 19.06 -7.37
CA GLY A 16 -6.59 19.57 -6.17
C GLY A 16 -6.25 21.07 -6.20
N GLY A 17 -6.09 21.66 -7.39
CA GLY A 17 -5.68 23.07 -7.55
C GLY A 17 -6.86 24.02 -7.79
N SER A 18 -7.44 23.96 -9.00
CA SER A 18 -8.59 24.78 -9.41
C SER A 18 -9.80 23.88 -9.68
N PRO A 19 -10.40 23.26 -8.63
CA PRO A 19 -11.43 22.25 -8.80
C PRO A 19 -12.58 22.71 -9.68
N GLU A 20 -13.14 23.89 -9.42
CA GLU A 20 -14.32 24.42 -10.12
C GLU A 20 -14.08 24.56 -11.63
N SER A 21 -12.96 25.18 -12.01
CA SER A 21 -12.60 25.37 -13.43
C SER A 21 -12.30 24.03 -14.11
N THR A 22 -11.59 23.12 -13.46
CA THR A 22 -11.28 21.80 -14.03
C THR A 22 -12.55 20.95 -14.16
N PHE A 23 -13.45 20.98 -13.17
CA PHE A 23 -14.74 20.30 -13.24
C PHE A 23 -15.60 20.83 -14.40
N ASP A 24 -15.73 22.16 -14.55
CA ASP A 24 -16.49 22.76 -15.65
C ASP A 24 -15.89 22.37 -17.02
N TYR A 25 -14.56 22.40 -17.15
CA TYR A 25 -13.88 21.96 -18.37
C TYR A 25 -14.18 20.49 -18.68
N ASP A 26 -14.00 19.60 -17.71
CA ASP A 26 -14.20 18.17 -17.88
C ASP A 26 -15.66 17.84 -18.26
N ILE A 27 -16.64 18.45 -17.58
CA ILE A 27 -18.07 18.27 -17.89
C ILE A 27 -18.36 18.71 -19.33
N LYS A 28 -17.82 19.86 -19.76
CA LYS A 28 -17.95 20.32 -21.15
C LYS A 28 -17.31 19.36 -22.14
N GLN A 29 -16.14 18.80 -21.83
CA GLN A 29 -15.52 17.79 -22.70
C GLN A 29 -16.39 16.54 -22.81
N MET A 30 -16.93 16.04 -21.69
CA MET A 30 -17.79 14.87 -21.64
C MET A 30 -19.15 15.07 -22.32
N ALA A 31 -19.67 16.31 -22.35
CA ALA A 31 -20.90 16.64 -23.06
C ALA A 31 -20.71 16.69 -24.58
N ASN A 32 -19.49 17.00 -25.06
CA ASN A 32 -19.22 17.26 -26.48
C ASN A 32 -18.56 16.08 -27.22
N LYS A 33 -18.11 15.03 -26.52
CA LYS A 33 -17.53 13.82 -27.12
C LYS A 33 -17.83 12.58 -26.28
N PRO A 34 -17.78 11.36 -26.84
CA PRO A 34 -17.96 10.14 -26.07
C PRO A 34 -17.02 10.09 -24.86
N PHE A 35 -17.56 9.78 -23.68
CA PHE A 35 -16.78 9.76 -22.44
C PHE A 35 -15.58 8.81 -22.51
N SER A 36 -15.71 7.67 -23.21
CA SER A 36 -14.62 6.72 -23.45
C SER A 36 -13.42 7.38 -24.12
N ASP A 37 -13.66 8.17 -25.16
CA ASP A 37 -12.61 8.78 -25.98
C ASP A 37 -11.93 9.89 -25.20
N TYR A 38 -12.72 10.64 -24.43
CA TYR A 38 -12.18 11.66 -23.54
C TYR A 38 -11.32 11.05 -22.44
N LEU A 39 -11.82 10.02 -21.74
CA LEU A 39 -11.07 9.31 -20.71
C LEU A 39 -9.76 8.74 -21.28
N GLN A 40 -9.81 8.08 -22.44
CA GLN A 40 -8.61 7.56 -23.10
C GLN A 40 -7.60 8.67 -23.40
N SER A 41 -8.06 9.83 -23.89
CA SER A 41 -7.16 10.95 -24.20
C SER A 41 -6.45 11.51 -22.96
N VAL A 42 -7.14 11.64 -21.82
CA VAL A 42 -6.52 12.14 -20.59
C VAL A 42 -5.64 11.09 -19.92
N GLU A 43 -6.00 9.81 -20.02
CA GLU A 43 -5.17 8.70 -19.55
C GLU A 43 -3.83 8.64 -20.30
N GLN A 44 -3.85 8.75 -21.63
CA GLN A 44 -2.62 8.77 -22.43
C GLN A 44 -1.73 9.98 -22.12
N ALA A 45 -2.33 11.13 -21.80
CA ALA A 45 -1.60 12.35 -21.47
C ALA A 45 -0.98 12.30 -20.07
N GLU A 46 -1.70 11.78 -19.07
CA GLU A 46 -1.31 11.92 -17.65
C GLU A 46 -0.79 10.62 -17.02
N LEU A 47 -1.23 9.44 -17.47
CA LEU A 47 -0.85 8.13 -16.92
C LEU A 47 0.19 7.41 -17.79
N SER A 48 1.22 8.14 -18.22
CA SER A 48 2.34 7.59 -18.99
C SER A 48 3.16 6.56 -18.17
N ASP A 49 4.02 5.80 -18.86
CA ASP A 49 5.01 4.94 -18.20
C ASP A 49 5.87 5.70 -17.17
N SER A 50 6.18 6.97 -17.45
CA SER A 50 6.93 7.83 -16.53
C SER A 50 6.13 8.18 -15.28
N PHE A 51 4.80 8.35 -15.41
CA PHE A 51 3.94 8.54 -14.25
C PHE A 51 4.01 7.32 -13.32
N TRP A 52 3.83 6.11 -13.85
CA TRP A 52 3.83 4.90 -13.03
C TRP A 52 5.21 4.57 -12.43
N LYS A 53 6.29 4.72 -13.22
CA LYS A 53 7.65 4.36 -12.80
C LYS A 53 8.32 5.40 -11.89
N PHE A 54 7.88 6.66 -11.93
CA PHE A 54 8.54 7.74 -11.17
C PHE A 54 7.54 8.64 -10.45
N GLY A 55 6.55 9.18 -11.17
CA GLY A 55 5.60 10.16 -10.62
C GLY A 55 4.80 9.63 -9.43
N LEU A 56 4.24 8.42 -9.54
CA LEU A 56 3.49 7.79 -8.46
C LEU A 56 4.39 7.41 -7.29
N ILE A 57 5.60 6.91 -7.56
CA ILE A 57 6.57 6.55 -6.50
C ILE A 57 6.91 7.77 -5.64
N GLN A 58 7.12 8.94 -6.25
CA GLN A 58 7.34 10.19 -5.52
C GLN A 58 6.13 10.59 -4.69
N ARG A 59 4.90 10.45 -5.23
CA ARG A 59 3.66 10.71 -4.49
C ARG A 59 3.45 9.76 -3.30
N LEU A 60 4.03 8.57 -3.35
CA LEU A 60 4.02 7.59 -2.26
C LEU A 60 5.08 7.87 -1.17
N ASP A 61 5.97 8.85 -1.38
CA ASP A 61 6.87 9.36 -0.35
C ASP A 61 6.15 10.39 0.54
N THR A 62 5.30 9.88 1.43
CA THR A 62 4.50 10.71 2.32
C THR A 62 4.28 10.02 3.65
N SER A 63 4.21 10.83 4.71
CA SER A 63 3.92 10.38 6.06
C SER A 63 2.44 10.50 6.46
N VAL A 64 1.58 10.95 5.53
CA VAL A 64 0.17 11.26 5.80
C VAL A 64 -0.67 10.00 5.61
N ALA A 65 -1.15 9.41 6.71
CA ALA A 65 -1.97 8.20 6.66
C ALA A 65 -3.30 8.40 5.93
N SER A 66 -3.84 9.62 5.90
CA SER A 66 -5.04 9.99 5.13
C SER A 66 -4.73 10.36 3.67
N SER A 67 -3.54 10.02 3.16
CA SER A 67 -3.14 10.30 1.78
C SER A 67 -4.10 9.62 0.80
N PRO A 68 -4.66 10.34 -0.19
CA PRO A 68 -5.49 9.74 -1.22
C PRO A 68 -4.80 8.59 -1.96
N ALA A 69 -3.48 8.69 -2.20
CA ALA A 69 -2.71 7.61 -2.83
C ALA A 69 -2.71 6.33 -1.97
N PHE A 70 -2.64 6.46 -0.64
CA PHE A 70 -2.72 5.32 0.26
C PHE A 70 -4.12 4.69 0.26
N HIS A 71 -5.19 5.50 0.17
CA HIS A 71 -6.55 4.96 0.00
C HIS A 71 -6.73 4.23 -1.33
N ILE A 72 -6.10 4.67 -2.43
CA ILE A 72 -6.13 3.91 -3.69
C ILE A 72 -5.38 2.58 -3.56
N TYR A 73 -4.25 2.55 -2.84
CA TYR A 73 -3.58 1.28 -2.53
C TYR A 73 -4.49 0.35 -1.70
N GLN A 74 -5.16 0.86 -0.68
CA GLN A 74 -6.14 0.06 0.09
C GLN A 74 -7.31 -0.41 -0.78
N ALA A 75 -7.81 0.42 -1.70
CA ALA A 75 -8.85 0.03 -2.65
C ALA A 75 -8.38 -1.09 -3.59
N ALA A 76 -7.12 -1.06 -4.03
CA ALA A 76 -6.50 -2.15 -4.79
C ALA A 76 -6.50 -3.46 -3.99
N GLN A 77 -6.16 -3.40 -2.70
CA GLN A 77 -6.18 -4.56 -1.81
C GLN A 77 -7.60 -5.10 -1.59
N VAL A 78 -8.58 -4.23 -1.40
CA VAL A 78 -10.01 -4.60 -1.27
C VAL A 78 -10.50 -5.27 -2.56
N LYS A 79 -10.19 -4.70 -3.73
CA LYS A 79 -10.56 -5.27 -5.03
C LYS A 79 -9.94 -6.66 -5.26
N GLY A 80 -8.69 -6.84 -4.83
CA GLY A 80 -7.98 -8.12 -4.86
C GLY A 80 -8.50 -9.16 -3.86
N ARG A 81 -9.38 -8.76 -2.93
CA ARG A 81 -9.82 -9.56 -1.77
C ARG A 81 -8.64 -10.02 -0.91
N ASP A 82 -7.61 -9.19 -0.86
CA ASP A 82 -6.39 -9.45 -0.10
C ASP A 82 -6.74 -9.72 1.36
N LYS A 83 -6.07 -10.72 1.95
CA LYS A 83 -6.09 -10.91 3.40
C LYS A 83 -5.28 -9.81 4.09
N GLY A 84 -5.60 -9.54 5.35
CA GLY A 84 -4.80 -8.65 6.18
C GLY A 84 -3.38 -9.15 6.35
N PHE A 85 -2.47 -8.27 6.74
CA PHE A 85 -1.07 -8.66 6.93
C PHE A 85 -0.98 -9.70 8.04
N LEU A 86 -0.37 -10.83 7.71
CA LEU A 86 -0.27 -12.05 8.52
C LEU A 86 -1.61 -12.68 8.93
N SER A 87 -2.71 -12.28 8.28
CA SER A 87 -4.02 -12.91 8.44
C SER A 87 -4.20 -14.01 7.40
N ARG A 88 -4.78 -15.14 7.82
CA ARG A 88 -5.22 -16.19 6.90
C ARG A 88 -6.68 -16.00 6.48
N ASP A 89 -7.50 -15.47 7.37
CA ASP A 89 -8.96 -15.52 7.23
C ASP A 89 -9.60 -14.15 6.98
N ILE A 90 -9.06 -13.08 7.57
CA ILE A 90 -9.68 -11.75 7.57
C ILE A 90 -9.16 -10.92 6.39
N THR A 91 -10.07 -10.36 5.60
CA THR A 91 -9.73 -9.48 4.46
C THR A 91 -9.32 -8.08 4.91
N VAL A 92 -8.58 -7.38 4.05
CA VAL A 92 -8.31 -5.95 4.22
C VAL A 92 -9.61 -5.13 4.31
N GLU A 93 -10.63 -5.51 3.53
CA GLU A 93 -11.97 -4.90 3.60
C GLU A 93 -12.57 -5.00 5.01
N ASN A 94 -12.57 -6.19 5.60
CA ASN A 94 -13.08 -6.40 6.96
C ASN A 94 -12.27 -5.58 7.99
N ILE A 95 -10.95 -5.52 7.84
CA ILE A 95 -10.09 -4.71 8.73
C ILE A 95 -10.45 -3.23 8.66
N ILE A 96 -10.73 -2.69 7.46
CA ILE A 96 -11.14 -1.30 7.29
C ILE A 96 -12.51 -1.05 7.93
N LEU A 97 -13.49 -1.93 7.68
CA LEU A 97 -14.87 -1.77 8.17
C LEU A 97 -14.97 -1.90 9.69
N TYR A 98 -14.23 -2.85 10.28
CA TYR A 98 -14.29 -3.16 11.70
C TYR A 98 -13.14 -2.56 12.51
N ARG A 99 -12.48 -1.52 11.97
CA ARG A 99 -11.43 -0.72 12.63
C ARG A 99 -10.29 -1.56 13.23
N GLY A 100 -9.68 -2.43 12.42
CA GLY A 100 -8.40 -3.03 12.80
C GLY A 100 -7.24 -2.01 12.79
N ASP A 101 -6.02 -2.50 12.95
CA ASP A 101 -4.86 -1.64 13.21
C ASP A 101 -4.02 -1.38 11.96
N ILE A 102 -3.43 -0.18 11.92
CA ILE A 102 -2.26 0.11 11.09
C ILE A 102 -1.02 -0.26 11.89
N HIS A 103 -0.21 -1.15 11.33
CA HIS A 103 1.10 -1.51 11.87
C HIS A 103 2.22 -0.96 11.01
N HIS A 104 3.29 -0.53 11.66
CA HIS A 104 4.54 -0.19 11.02
C HIS A 104 5.37 -1.47 10.84
N ILE A 105 5.59 -1.92 9.60
CA ILE A 105 6.41 -3.11 9.30
C ILE A 105 7.75 -3.03 10.03
N TYR A 106 8.38 -1.86 10.01
CA TYR A 106 9.45 -1.52 10.94
C TYR A 106 8.84 -0.81 12.15
N PRO A 107 8.72 -1.47 13.32
CA PRO A 107 7.92 -0.90 14.39
C PRO A 107 8.44 0.45 14.84
N LYS A 108 7.52 1.38 15.08
CA LYS A 108 7.84 2.78 15.42
C LYS A 108 8.83 2.90 16.58
N LYS A 109 8.74 2.05 17.61
CA LYS A 109 9.68 2.08 18.74
C LYS A 109 11.10 1.66 18.32
N PHE A 110 11.23 0.65 17.47
CA PHE A 110 12.51 0.22 16.89
C PHE A 110 13.16 1.36 16.09
N LEU A 111 12.40 2.01 15.21
CA LEU A 111 12.91 3.13 14.41
C LEU A 111 13.31 4.34 15.27
N LYS A 112 12.53 4.68 16.30
CA LYS A 112 12.86 5.76 17.24
C LYS A 112 14.17 5.51 17.99
N THR A 113 14.39 4.28 18.47
CA THR A 113 15.63 3.92 19.19
C THR A 113 16.85 3.99 18.27
N ASN A 114 16.66 3.90 16.95
CA ASN A 114 17.70 4.06 15.95
C ASN A 114 17.72 5.48 15.32
N ASN A 115 17.22 6.49 16.03
CA ASN A 115 17.28 7.90 15.63
C ASN A 115 16.57 8.27 14.30
N ILE A 116 15.62 7.44 13.84
CA ILE A 116 14.80 7.76 12.67
C ILE A 116 13.75 8.80 13.04
N SER A 117 13.61 9.84 12.21
CA SER A 117 12.72 10.97 12.47
C SER A 117 11.24 10.58 12.34
N ARG A 118 10.35 11.41 12.89
CA ARG A 118 8.90 11.16 12.82
C ARG A 118 8.34 11.12 11.40
N GLY A 119 8.85 11.97 10.50
CA GLY A 119 8.44 11.94 9.10
C GLY A 119 8.83 10.61 8.45
N ASP A 120 10.03 10.14 8.75
CA ASP A 120 10.61 8.96 8.11
C ASP A 120 10.02 7.66 8.63
N TYR A 121 9.74 7.54 9.93
CA TYR A 121 9.10 6.31 10.41
C TYR A 121 7.61 6.23 10.07
N ASN A 122 6.91 7.36 9.87
CA ASN A 122 5.48 7.39 9.57
C ASN A 122 5.16 7.29 8.07
N GLN A 123 6.07 6.73 7.28
CA GLN A 123 5.90 6.57 5.84
C GLN A 123 4.77 5.59 5.51
N ILE A 124 3.93 5.91 4.53
CA ILE A 124 2.85 4.99 4.09
C ILE A 124 3.42 3.65 3.58
N ALA A 125 4.62 3.68 3.00
CA ALA A 125 5.37 2.50 2.58
C ALA A 125 5.92 1.68 3.77
N ASN A 126 5.74 2.14 5.01
CA ASN A 126 5.97 1.35 6.22
C ASN A 126 4.66 0.79 6.81
N TYR A 127 3.49 1.09 6.24
CA TYR A 127 2.20 0.69 6.80
C TYR A 127 1.64 -0.59 6.20
N VAL A 128 0.97 -1.36 7.06
CA VAL A 128 0.12 -2.50 6.70
C VAL A 128 -1.12 -2.50 7.59
N LEU A 129 -2.21 -3.06 7.06
CA LEU A 129 -3.44 -3.27 7.79
C LEU A 129 -3.47 -4.70 8.33
N MET A 130 -3.75 -4.86 9.62
CA MET A 130 -3.78 -6.16 10.28
C MET A 130 -4.76 -6.20 11.45
N GLN A 131 -5.01 -7.42 11.95
CA GLN A 131 -5.81 -7.63 13.15
C GLN A 131 -5.07 -7.15 14.41
N GLN A 132 -5.81 -6.63 15.38
CA GLN A 132 -5.25 -6.05 16.60
C GLN A 132 -4.45 -7.08 17.43
N GLU A 133 -4.92 -8.33 17.50
CA GLU A 133 -4.24 -9.38 18.25
C GLU A 133 -2.87 -9.71 17.68
N ILE A 134 -2.74 -9.70 16.35
CA ILE A 134 -1.47 -9.93 15.66
C ILE A 134 -0.54 -8.72 15.87
N ASN A 135 -1.08 -7.49 15.79
CA ASN A 135 -0.33 -6.27 16.06
C ASN A 135 0.27 -6.27 17.48
N ILE A 136 -0.55 -6.61 18.48
CA ILE A 136 -0.11 -6.76 19.88
C ILE A 136 0.97 -7.84 20.01
N ALA A 137 0.80 -8.99 19.35
CA ALA A 137 1.76 -10.09 19.41
C ALA A 137 3.14 -9.69 18.85
N ILE A 138 3.21 -8.94 17.74
CA ILE A 138 4.47 -8.40 17.21
C ILE A 138 5.07 -7.40 18.18
N GLY A 139 4.29 -6.41 18.60
CA GLY A 139 4.72 -5.35 19.50
C GLY A 139 5.83 -4.49 18.90
N ALA A 140 6.95 -4.35 19.62
CA ALA A 140 8.06 -3.47 19.25
C ALA A 140 9.30 -4.20 18.70
N LYS A 141 9.17 -5.49 18.35
CA LYS A 141 10.30 -6.30 17.86
C LYS A 141 10.84 -5.74 16.55
N SER A 142 12.15 -5.81 16.34
CA SER A 142 12.72 -5.43 15.04
C SER A 142 12.22 -6.38 13.94
N PRO A 143 12.16 -5.93 12.67
CA PRO A 143 11.78 -6.77 11.53
C PRO A 143 12.53 -8.10 11.50
N ASN A 144 13.86 -8.08 11.54
CA ASN A 144 14.67 -9.29 11.57
C ASN A 144 14.21 -10.27 12.68
N ILE A 145 13.94 -9.80 13.91
CA ILE A 145 13.51 -10.70 14.99
C ILE A 145 12.15 -11.34 14.67
N TYR A 146 11.12 -10.56 14.37
CA TYR A 146 9.78 -11.13 14.22
C TYR A 146 9.60 -11.89 12.90
N PHE A 147 10.32 -11.52 11.83
CA PHE A 147 10.31 -12.28 10.57
C PHE A 147 11.07 -13.61 10.68
N GLN A 148 12.16 -13.68 11.45
CA GLN A 148 12.80 -14.97 11.75
C GLN A 148 11.89 -15.87 12.61
N GLU A 149 11.10 -15.27 13.50
CA GLU A 149 10.08 -16.01 14.25
C GLU A 149 8.91 -16.47 13.37
N LEU A 150 8.47 -15.66 12.40
CA LEU A 150 7.50 -16.07 11.38
C LEU A 150 8.03 -17.26 10.57
N LYS A 151 9.28 -17.20 10.12
CA LYS A 151 9.94 -18.31 9.41
C LYS A 151 9.93 -19.60 10.25
N LYS A 152 10.35 -19.51 11.52
CA LYS A 152 10.30 -20.66 12.44
C LYS A 152 8.90 -21.22 12.64
N GLN A 153 7.87 -20.37 12.71
CA GLN A 153 6.47 -20.83 12.81
C GLN A 153 6.06 -21.60 11.54
N CYS A 154 6.52 -21.15 10.38
CA CYS A 154 6.29 -21.83 9.10
C CYS A 154 7.08 -23.13 8.93
N GLU A 155 8.08 -23.35 9.79
CA GLU A 155 8.90 -24.57 9.86
C GLU A 155 8.41 -25.55 10.96
N GLY A 156 7.19 -25.34 11.49
CA GLY A 156 6.56 -26.23 12.47
C GLY A 156 6.76 -25.83 13.94
N SER A 157 7.33 -24.65 14.21
CA SER A 157 7.31 -24.10 15.57
C SER A 157 5.92 -23.61 15.96
N LYS A 158 5.70 -23.39 17.27
CA LYS A 158 4.44 -22.82 17.79
C LYS A 158 4.09 -21.51 17.07
N LEU A 159 2.83 -21.41 16.63
CA LEU A 159 2.25 -20.18 16.09
C LEU A 159 2.38 -19.02 17.09
N LYS A 160 3.07 -17.96 16.66
CA LYS A 160 3.21 -16.70 17.42
C LYS A 160 2.39 -15.58 16.83
N TYR A 161 2.17 -15.59 15.51
CA TYR A 161 1.57 -14.50 14.77
C TYR A 161 0.51 -15.03 13.81
N GLY A 162 -0.75 -14.65 14.04
CA GLY A 162 -1.84 -15.08 13.20
C GLY A 162 -1.93 -16.61 13.07
N ALA A 163 -2.36 -17.07 11.90
CA ALA A 163 -2.60 -18.49 11.61
C ALA A 163 -1.84 -19.02 10.37
N ILE A 164 -0.92 -18.22 9.80
CA ILE A 164 -0.07 -18.64 8.68
C ILE A 164 1.04 -19.55 9.20
N ASP A 165 1.08 -20.80 8.74
CA ASP A 165 2.01 -21.84 9.21
C ASP A 165 2.81 -22.52 8.10
N THR A 166 2.76 -21.99 6.87
CA THR A 166 3.60 -22.45 5.76
C THR A 166 4.36 -21.29 5.13
N MET A 167 5.55 -21.59 4.59
CA MET A 167 6.35 -20.58 3.89
C MET A 167 5.65 -20.05 2.65
N ASP A 168 4.90 -20.89 1.93
CA ASP A 168 4.16 -20.47 0.73
C ASP A 168 3.06 -19.46 1.07
N GLU A 169 2.26 -19.72 2.11
CA GLU A 169 1.25 -18.77 2.59
C GLU A 169 1.89 -17.46 3.08
N LEU A 170 3.02 -17.53 3.77
CA LEU A 170 3.74 -16.35 4.22
C LEU A 170 4.23 -15.52 3.03
N LEU A 171 4.91 -16.12 2.07
CA LEU A 171 5.42 -15.44 0.88
C LEU A 171 4.30 -14.84 0.04
N ASP A 172 3.18 -15.55 -0.13
CA ASP A 172 1.99 -15.01 -0.81
C ASP A 172 1.40 -13.80 -0.06
N ASN A 173 1.34 -13.86 1.27
CA ASN A 173 0.91 -12.72 2.09
C ASN A 173 1.86 -11.51 1.93
N LEU A 174 3.19 -11.72 1.96
CA LEU A 174 4.18 -10.65 1.77
C LEU A 174 4.04 -10.00 0.39
N LYS A 175 3.93 -10.81 -0.66
CA LYS A 175 3.73 -10.36 -2.03
C LYS A 175 2.44 -9.54 -2.17
N THR A 176 1.35 -10.02 -1.59
CA THR A 176 0.05 -9.33 -1.58
C THR A 176 0.15 -7.94 -0.94
N HIS A 177 0.99 -7.79 0.09
CA HIS A 177 1.27 -6.53 0.79
C HIS A 177 2.43 -5.70 0.24
N CYS A 178 2.94 -6.07 -0.95
CA CYS A 178 4.05 -5.38 -1.62
C CYS A 178 5.30 -5.33 -0.75
N ILE A 179 5.56 -6.36 0.04
CA ILE A 179 6.73 -6.47 0.93
C ILE A 179 7.79 -7.29 0.21
N PRO A 180 8.99 -6.75 -0.05
CA PRO A 180 10.07 -7.50 -0.68
C PRO A 180 10.59 -8.61 0.25
N GLU A 181 11.00 -9.74 -0.31
CA GLU A 181 11.53 -10.89 0.46
C GLU A 181 12.83 -10.55 1.21
N SER A 182 13.54 -9.49 0.81
CA SER A 182 14.68 -8.96 1.56
C SER A 182 14.34 -8.58 3.01
N ILE A 183 13.05 -8.47 3.35
CA ILE A 183 12.57 -8.22 4.71
C ILE A 183 13.03 -9.26 5.74
N PHE A 184 13.27 -10.51 5.32
CA PHE A 184 13.74 -11.58 6.22
C PHE A 184 15.14 -11.33 6.78
N ASP A 185 15.96 -10.61 6.01
CA ASP A 185 17.35 -10.27 6.36
C ASP A 185 17.51 -8.78 6.69
N SER A 186 16.39 -8.05 6.77
CA SER A 186 16.40 -6.60 6.90
C SER A 186 16.61 -6.12 8.35
N GLY A 187 17.70 -5.39 8.54
CA GLY A 187 17.99 -4.62 9.76
C GLY A 187 17.63 -3.14 9.63
N ILE A 188 18.11 -2.32 10.55
CA ILE A 188 17.93 -0.86 10.47
C ILE A 188 18.59 -0.27 9.23
N ASP A 189 19.78 -0.77 8.86
CA ASP A 189 20.56 -0.27 7.72
C ASP A 189 19.85 -0.47 6.37
N SER A 190 18.86 -1.37 6.32
CA SER A 190 18.07 -1.68 5.13
C SER A 190 16.79 -0.84 5.02
N TYR A 191 16.48 0.01 6.00
CA TYR A 191 15.16 0.67 6.09
C TYR A 191 14.85 1.56 4.89
N ASP A 192 15.78 2.40 4.47
CA ASP A 192 15.56 3.32 3.34
C ASP A 192 15.39 2.57 2.02
N ASP A 193 16.18 1.52 1.80
CA ASP A 193 16.09 0.71 0.60
C ASP A 193 14.81 -0.14 0.59
N PHE A 194 14.39 -0.64 1.76
CA PHE A 194 13.08 -1.27 1.94
C PHE A 194 11.94 -0.33 1.53
N LEU A 195 11.95 0.94 1.99
CA LEU A 195 10.92 1.92 1.63
C LEU A 195 10.91 2.19 0.12
N LYS A 196 12.09 2.37 -0.51
CA LYS A 196 12.20 2.59 -1.96
C LYS A 196 11.66 1.40 -2.75
N GLU A 197 12.05 0.19 -2.39
CA GLU A 197 11.63 -1.06 -3.04
C GLU A 197 10.11 -1.24 -2.91
N ARG A 198 9.59 -1.11 -1.69
CA ARG A 198 8.16 -1.26 -1.40
C ARG A 198 7.30 -0.24 -2.13
N ARG A 199 7.73 1.02 -2.27
CA ARG A 199 6.99 2.03 -3.06
C ARG A 199 6.86 1.64 -4.53
N LYS A 200 7.87 1.00 -5.13
CA LYS A 200 7.79 0.48 -6.51
C LYS A 200 6.71 -0.60 -6.61
N LEU A 201 6.75 -1.58 -5.70
CA LEU A 201 5.77 -2.68 -5.66
C LEU A 201 4.34 -2.17 -5.44
N ILE A 202 4.16 -1.20 -4.53
CA ILE A 202 2.87 -0.53 -4.31
C ILE A 202 2.39 0.18 -5.58
N ALA A 203 3.27 0.93 -6.26
CA ALA A 203 2.93 1.62 -7.50
C ALA A 203 2.51 0.64 -8.61
N GLU A 204 3.18 -0.51 -8.73
CA GLU A 204 2.80 -1.57 -9.67
C GLU A 204 1.43 -2.16 -9.33
N LYS A 205 1.15 -2.51 -8.07
CA LYS A 205 -0.17 -3.00 -7.66
C LYS A 205 -1.27 -1.97 -7.93
N MET A 206 -1.00 -0.68 -7.69
CA MET A 206 -1.94 0.40 -8.00
C MET A 206 -2.19 0.56 -9.49
N ARG A 207 -1.15 0.38 -10.32
CA ARG A 207 -1.27 0.37 -11.79
C ARG A 207 -2.15 -0.77 -12.26
N ASP A 208 -1.90 -1.98 -11.77
CA ASP A 208 -2.65 -3.17 -12.16
C ASP A 208 -4.11 -3.07 -11.71
N TYR A 209 -4.34 -2.54 -10.51
CA TYR A 209 -5.68 -2.20 -10.04
C TYR A 209 -6.37 -1.22 -10.99
N TYR A 210 -5.72 -0.11 -11.34
CA TYR A 210 -6.30 0.91 -12.21
C TYR A 210 -6.75 0.36 -13.57
N TYR A 211 -5.91 -0.44 -14.22
CA TYR A 211 -6.23 -1.03 -15.53
C TYR A 211 -7.24 -2.18 -15.47
N SER A 212 -7.59 -2.66 -14.27
CA SER A 212 -8.67 -3.63 -14.06
C SER A 212 -10.07 -3.00 -13.93
N LEU A 213 -10.18 -1.66 -13.93
CA LEU A 213 -11.42 -0.88 -13.72
C LEU A 213 -12.20 -0.49 -15.00
#